data_AF-A0A916ZSI4-F1
#
_entry.id   AF-A0A916ZSI4-F1
#
_cell.length_a   1.000
_cell.length_b   1.000
_cell.length_c   1.000
_cell.angle_alpha   90.00
_cell.angle_beta   90.00
_cell.angle_gamma   90.00
#
_symmetry.space_group_name_H-M   'P 1'
#
loop_
_entity.id
_entity.type
_entity.pdbx_description
1 polymer ?
#
loop_
_entity_poly.entity_id
_entity_poly.type
_entity_poly.pdbx_seq_one_letter_code
_entity_poly.pdbx_strand_id
1 'polypeptide(L)'
;MADPGTVIDRNEERLQRLAMGEAAQRARSRRRQRTTAKFGKRVARAGMTGAAIILALILWGLIIGPVGTTVLVLAVLFGLFATMAAAISVRDEPEPRNLGEAAPAALPAATDAWLDRRRRELPRLAAPQVDAISAKLATLETQLAAASPADPVAQDLQRLLGKHLPELVERYTRVPAEQRARTLDDDGRTIETTLIDGLKVVDAELARASDALAAADRDAMVVHGKFLESRYNGDPSV
;
A
#
# COMPACT_ATOMS: atom_id res chain seq x y z
N MET A 1 -9.86 -29.07 -45.30
CA MET A 1 -8.50 -29.22 -44.76
C MET A 1 -8.12 -27.85 -44.21
N ALA A 2 -8.15 -27.67 -42.88
CA ALA A 2 -7.91 -26.37 -42.27
C ALA A 2 -6.42 -26.01 -42.43
N ASP A 3 -6.15 -24.81 -42.94
CA ASP A 3 -4.80 -24.31 -43.19
C ASP A 3 -4.03 -24.17 -41.85
N PRO A 4 -2.95 -24.94 -41.63
CA PRO A 4 -2.24 -24.98 -40.35
C PRO A 4 -1.67 -23.62 -39.93
N GLY A 5 -1.41 -22.69 -40.85
CA GLY A 5 -0.92 -21.34 -40.51
C GLY A 5 -1.94 -20.51 -39.72
N THR A 6 -3.23 -20.63 -40.05
CA THR A 6 -4.29 -19.84 -39.40
C THR A 6 -4.65 -20.30 -37.99
N VAL A 7 -4.32 -21.55 -37.65
CA VAL A 7 -4.58 -22.14 -36.33
C VAL A 7 -3.46 -21.79 -35.35
N ILE A 8 -2.22 -21.68 -35.84
CA ILE A 8 -1.05 -21.29 -35.05
C ILE A 8 -1.16 -19.82 -34.64
N ASP A 9 -1.48 -18.93 -35.57
CA ASP A 9 -1.60 -17.48 -35.33
C ASP A 9 -2.68 -17.15 -34.27
N ARG A 10 -3.84 -17.82 -34.36
CA ARG A 10 -4.94 -17.66 -33.41
C ARG A 10 -4.65 -18.25 -32.03
N ASN A 11 -3.77 -19.24 -31.95
CA ASN A 11 -3.31 -19.81 -30.69
C ASN A 11 -2.25 -18.93 -30.02
N GLU A 12 -1.37 -18.30 -30.80
CA GLU A 12 -0.37 -17.34 -30.29
C GLU A 12 -1.03 -16.10 -29.69
N GLU A 13 -2.06 -15.55 -30.33
CA GLU A 13 -2.84 -14.44 -29.76
C GLU A 13 -3.53 -14.83 -28.44
N ARG A 14 -4.03 -16.06 -28.34
CA ARG A 14 -4.65 -16.57 -27.10
C ARG A 14 -3.63 -16.80 -26.00
N LEU A 15 -2.46 -17.34 -26.35
CA LEU A 15 -1.36 -17.54 -25.42
C LEU A 15 -0.77 -16.22 -24.93
N GLN A 16 -0.67 -15.19 -25.78
CA GLN A 16 -0.26 -13.85 -25.37
C GLN A 16 -1.26 -13.20 -24.40
N ARG A 17 -2.58 -13.34 -24.66
CA ARG A 17 -3.62 -12.84 -23.74
C ARG A 17 -3.60 -13.56 -22.40
N LEU A 18 -3.37 -14.87 -22.40
CA LEU A 18 -3.24 -15.67 -21.17
C LEU A 18 -1.94 -15.36 -20.42
N ALA A 19 -0.81 -15.20 -21.13
CA ALA A 19 0.47 -14.82 -20.54
C ALA A 19 0.43 -13.42 -19.90
N MET A 20 -0.26 -12.46 -20.52
CA MET A 20 -0.50 -11.13 -19.91
C MET A 20 -1.42 -11.21 -18.68
N GLY A 21 -2.47 -12.05 -18.73
CA GLY A 21 -3.35 -12.30 -17.59
C GLY A 21 -2.63 -12.96 -16.41
N GLU A 22 -1.76 -13.94 -16.67
CA GLU A 22 -0.98 -14.61 -15.64
C GLU A 22 0.18 -13.75 -15.11
N ALA A 23 0.81 -12.91 -15.94
CA ALA A 23 1.81 -11.94 -15.49
C ALA A 23 1.19 -10.90 -14.54
N ALA A 24 -0.03 -10.43 -14.85
CA ALA A 24 -0.79 -9.55 -13.96
C ALA A 24 -1.19 -10.26 -12.65
N GLN A 25 -1.56 -11.54 -12.68
CA GLN A 25 -1.86 -12.32 -11.48
C GLN A 25 -0.62 -12.63 -10.62
N ARG A 26 0.53 -12.93 -11.24
CA ARG A 26 1.82 -13.12 -10.56
C ARG A 26 2.38 -11.81 -9.98
N ALA A 27 2.07 -10.66 -10.59
CA ALA A 27 2.36 -9.36 -10.01
C ALA A 27 1.49 -9.08 -8.75
N ARG A 28 0.21 -9.48 -8.77
CA ARG A 28 -0.71 -9.39 -7.61
C ARG A 28 -0.27 -10.27 -6.44
N SER A 29 0.23 -11.49 -6.69
CA SER A 29 0.71 -12.38 -5.63
C SER A 29 2.02 -11.90 -4.98
N ARG A 30 2.94 -11.33 -5.77
CA ARG A 30 4.18 -10.71 -5.25
C ARG A 30 3.90 -9.44 -4.42
N ARG A 31 2.79 -8.74 -4.69
CA ARG A 31 2.38 -7.53 -3.94
C ARG A 31 1.84 -7.85 -2.55
N ARG A 32 1.09 -8.95 -2.40
CA ARG A 32 0.63 -9.47 -1.09
C ARG A 32 1.77 -9.98 -0.19
N GLN A 33 2.88 -10.46 -0.78
CA GLN A 33 4.02 -10.95 0.01
C GLN A 33 4.99 -9.85 0.47
N ARG A 34 5.01 -8.68 -0.20
CA ARG A 34 5.88 -7.56 0.21
C ARG A 34 5.29 -6.73 1.36
N THR A 35 3.97 -6.68 1.48
CA THR A 35 3.30 -6.05 2.63
C THR A 35 3.45 -6.89 3.89
N THR A 36 3.46 -8.23 3.80
CA THR A 36 3.72 -9.11 4.95
C THR A 36 5.19 -9.15 5.38
N ALA A 37 6.14 -8.89 4.48
CA ALA A 37 7.57 -8.85 4.82
C ALA A 37 7.95 -7.68 5.74
N LYS A 38 7.25 -6.52 5.62
CA LYS A 38 7.42 -5.38 6.55
C LYS A 38 6.75 -5.63 7.90
N PHE A 39 5.65 -6.40 7.95
CA PHE A 39 5.07 -6.92 9.18
C PHE A 39 5.99 -7.95 9.85
N GLY A 40 6.70 -8.79 9.08
CA GLY A 40 7.62 -9.81 9.60
C GLY A 40 8.76 -9.24 10.44
N LYS A 41 9.33 -8.08 10.08
CA LYS A 41 10.39 -7.43 10.88
C LYS A 41 9.86 -6.76 12.17
N ARG A 42 8.60 -6.31 12.19
CA ARG A 42 7.95 -5.76 13.39
C ARG A 42 7.48 -6.88 14.34
N VAL A 43 6.98 -7.98 13.80
CA VAL A 43 6.67 -9.22 14.53
C VAL A 43 7.94 -9.90 15.07
N ALA A 44 9.07 -9.83 14.35
CA ALA A 44 10.35 -10.34 14.84
C ALA A 44 10.84 -9.61 16.11
N ARG A 45 10.59 -8.30 16.24
CA ARG A 45 10.88 -7.56 17.48
C ARG A 45 9.95 -7.95 18.62
N ALA A 46 8.66 -8.15 18.36
CA ALA A 46 7.70 -8.63 19.37
C ALA A 46 7.99 -10.08 19.82
N GLY A 47 8.46 -10.93 18.90
CA GLY A 47 8.93 -12.29 19.22
C GLY A 47 10.21 -12.30 20.07
N MET A 48 11.07 -11.29 19.91
CA MET A 48 12.32 -11.16 20.68
C MET A 48 12.06 -10.81 22.15
N THR A 49 11.07 -9.97 22.46
CA THR A 49 10.65 -9.71 23.85
C THR A 49 10.06 -10.95 24.51
N GLY A 50 9.24 -11.73 23.77
CA GLY A 50 8.72 -13.01 24.25
C GLY A 50 9.82 -14.03 24.53
N ALA A 51 10.80 -14.14 23.63
CA ALA A 51 11.96 -15.02 23.81
C ALA A 51 12.82 -14.63 25.02
N ALA A 52 13.01 -13.32 25.27
CA ALA A 52 13.77 -12.83 26.42
C ALA A 52 13.09 -13.15 27.77
N ILE A 53 11.75 -13.05 27.84
CA ILE A 53 10.98 -13.40 29.04
C ILE A 53 11.05 -14.92 29.29
N ILE A 54 10.94 -15.73 28.24
CA ILE A 54 11.08 -17.20 28.35
C ILE A 54 12.49 -17.56 28.84
N LEU A 55 13.54 -16.92 28.30
CA LEU A 55 14.92 -17.15 28.75
C LEU A 55 15.13 -16.76 30.22
N ALA A 56 14.57 -15.62 30.65
CA ALA A 56 14.66 -15.17 32.04
C ALA A 56 13.96 -16.14 33.02
N LEU A 57 12.81 -16.70 32.63
CA LEU A 57 12.06 -17.66 33.44
C LEU A 57 12.74 -19.04 33.50
N ILE A 58 13.38 -19.47 32.41
CA ILE A 58 14.18 -20.72 32.39
C ILE A 58 15.39 -20.58 33.33
N LEU A 59 16.09 -19.44 33.28
CA LEU A 59 17.23 -19.16 34.17
C LEU A 59 16.79 -19.09 35.64
N TRP A 60 15.63 -18.49 35.93
CA TRP A 60 15.09 -18.40 37.29
C TRP A 60 14.61 -19.75 37.82
N GLY A 61 13.98 -20.58 36.98
CA GLY A 61 13.54 -21.94 37.33
C GLY A 61 14.68 -22.93 37.57
N LEU A 62 15.87 -22.67 37.02
CA LEU A 62 17.06 -23.49 37.26
C LEU A 62 17.66 -23.26 38.67
N ILE A 63 17.37 -22.12 39.30
CA ILE A 63 17.96 -21.72 40.59
C ILE A 63 17.13 -22.24 41.79
N ILE A 64 15.83 -22.50 41.62
CA ILE A 64 14.91 -22.86 42.71
C ILE A 64 14.18 -24.16 42.36
N GLY A 65 14.56 -25.28 43.00
CA GLY A 65 13.94 -26.60 42.81
C GLY A 65 12.47 -26.70 43.27
N PRO A 66 11.93 -27.93 43.45
CA PRO A 66 11.03 -28.64 42.54
C PRO A 66 9.57 -28.11 42.52
N VAL A 67 9.37 -26.80 42.39
CA VAL A 67 8.06 -26.21 41.97
C VAL A 67 7.94 -26.16 40.43
N GLY A 68 8.92 -26.76 39.73
CA GLY A 68 9.33 -26.38 38.38
C GLY A 68 8.35 -26.69 37.26
N THR A 69 7.47 -27.70 37.38
CA THR A 69 6.59 -28.08 36.26
C THR A 69 5.38 -27.16 36.14
N THR A 70 4.72 -26.81 37.25
CA THR A 70 3.54 -25.94 37.24
C THR A 70 3.89 -24.52 36.78
N VAL A 71 5.02 -23.98 37.24
CA VAL A 71 5.49 -22.65 36.81
C VAL A 71 5.91 -22.66 35.34
N LEU A 72 6.56 -23.74 34.87
CA LEU A 72 6.95 -23.88 33.46
C LEU A 72 5.73 -23.99 32.54
N VAL A 73 4.71 -24.77 32.92
CA VAL A 73 3.47 -24.88 32.14
C VAL A 73 2.73 -23.54 32.11
N LEU A 74 2.63 -22.82 33.22
CA LEU A 74 2.02 -21.49 33.26
C LEU A 74 2.81 -20.47 32.43
N ALA A 75 4.14 -20.51 32.46
CA ALA A 75 4.99 -19.65 31.64
C ALA A 75 4.83 -19.93 30.14
N VAL A 76 4.74 -21.19 29.74
CA VAL A 76 4.50 -21.58 28.34
C VAL A 76 3.11 -21.15 27.89
N LEU A 77 2.08 -21.38 28.71
CA LEU A 77 0.71 -20.96 28.38
C LEU A 77 0.58 -19.44 28.33
N PHE A 78 1.21 -18.71 29.24
CA PHE A 78 1.19 -17.24 29.22
C PHE A 78 2.02 -16.68 28.07
N GLY A 79 3.14 -17.32 27.70
CA GLY A 79 3.92 -16.97 26.51
C GLY A 79 3.16 -17.24 25.21
N LEU A 80 2.44 -18.37 25.13
CA LEU A 80 1.57 -18.71 24.00
C LEU A 80 0.38 -17.75 23.92
N PHE A 81 -0.21 -17.41 25.07
CA PHE A 81 -1.30 -16.45 25.16
C PHE A 81 -0.84 -15.04 24.83
N ALA A 82 0.36 -14.62 25.26
CA ALA A 82 0.93 -13.32 24.94
C ALA A 82 1.33 -13.22 23.46
N THR A 83 1.85 -14.30 22.85
CA THR A 83 2.11 -14.34 21.40
C THR A 83 0.83 -14.40 20.58
N MET A 84 -0.17 -15.16 21.01
CA MET A 84 -1.50 -15.17 20.39
C MET A 84 -2.18 -13.80 20.55
N ALA A 85 -2.15 -13.22 21.74
CA ALA A 85 -2.67 -11.88 22.01
C ALA A 85 -1.92 -10.81 21.25
N ALA A 86 -0.59 -10.90 21.12
CA ALA A 86 0.20 -10.00 20.28
C ALA A 86 -0.13 -10.17 18.80
N ALA A 87 -0.35 -11.41 18.32
CA ALA A 87 -0.79 -11.67 16.95
C ALA A 87 -2.20 -11.09 16.67
N ILE A 88 -3.08 -11.07 17.68
CA ILE A 88 -4.43 -10.48 17.58
C ILE A 88 -4.41 -8.97 17.84
N SER A 89 -3.48 -8.46 18.66
CA SER A 89 -3.22 -7.04 18.95
C SER A 89 -2.28 -6.38 17.96
N VAL A 90 -1.84 -7.09 16.91
CA VAL A 90 -1.57 -6.47 15.61
C VAL A 90 -2.91 -6.02 15.00
N ARG A 91 -3.68 -5.26 15.77
CA ARG A 91 -4.71 -4.37 15.27
C ARG A 91 -3.99 -3.08 15.00
N ASP A 92 -4.06 -2.68 13.74
CA ASP A 92 -3.45 -1.50 13.15
C ASP A 92 -3.47 -0.32 14.12
N GLU A 93 -2.38 0.47 14.13
CA GLU A 93 -2.37 1.79 14.78
C GLU A 93 -3.72 2.47 14.52
N PRO A 94 -4.36 3.07 15.55
CA PRO A 94 -5.73 3.56 15.47
C PRO A 94 -5.90 4.42 14.21
N GLU A 95 -6.55 3.81 13.22
CA GLU A 95 -6.64 4.35 11.87
C GLU A 95 -7.38 5.69 11.99
N PRO A 96 -6.81 6.78 11.45
CA PRO A 96 -7.36 8.11 11.69
C PRO A 96 -8.78 8.14 11.15
N ARG A 97 -9.72 8.53 12.03
CA ARG A 97 -11.16 8.56 11.75
C ARG A 97 -11.48 9.46 10.55
N ASN A 98 -10.57 10.41 10.26
CA ASN A 98 -10.54 11.27 9.09
C ASN A 98 -9.19 11.12 8.38
N LEU A 99 -9.19 10.89 7.06
CA LEU A 99 -7.94 10.85 6.27
C LEU A 99 -7.13 12.15 6.40
N GLY A 100 -7.80 13.30 6.60
CA GLY A 100 -7.14 14.59 6.84
C GLY A 100 -6.34 14.72 8.14
N GLU A 101 -6.51 13.81 9.10
CA GLU A 101 -5.73 13.79 10.36
C GLU A 101 -4.55 12.80 10.30
N ALA A 102 -4.44 12.01 9.23
CA ALA A 102 -3.36 11.05 9.08
C ALA A 102 -2.01 11.75 8.97
N ALA A 103 -0.98 11.13 9.55
CA ALA A 103 0.39 11.59 9.34
C ALA A 103 0.69 11.63 7.82
N PRO A 104 1.32 12.71 7.30
CA PRO A 104 1.58 12.89 5.87
C PRO A 104 2.15 11.67 5.15
N ALA A 105 3.11 10.99 5.78
CA ALA A 105 3.76 9.80 5.23
C ALA A 105 2.88 8.53 5.26
N ALA A 106 1.91 8.45 6.16
CA ALA A 106 0.99 7.31 6.29
C ALA A 106 -0.28 7.47 5.43
N LEU A 107 -0.51 8.66 4.87
CA LEU A 107 -1.71 8.99 4.12
C LEU A 107 -1.96 8.08 2.91
N PRO A 108 -0.97 7.65 2.11
CA PRO A 108 -1.20 6.71 1.01
C PRO A 108 -1.75 5.36 1.48
N ALA A 109 -1.21 4.84 2.58
CA ALA A 109 -1.66 3.57 3.16
C ALA A 109 -3.07 3.68 3.78
N ALA A 110 -3.33 4.77 4.52
CA ALA A 110 -4.66 5.05 5.08
C ALA A 110 -5.71 5.20 3.96
N THR A 111 -5.35 5.84 2.85
CA THR A 111 -6.25 6.02 1.71
C THR A 111 -6.56 4.71 0.99
N ASP A 112 -5.56 3.82 0.85
CA ASP A 112 -5.76 2.49 0.25
C ASP A 112 -6.74 1.64 1.08
N ALA A 113 -6.54 1.61 2.40
CA ALA A 113 -7.44 0.91 3.32
C ALA A 113 -8.86 1.50 3.32
N TRP A 114 -8.97 2.83 3.25
CA TRP A 114 -10.26 3.50 3.13
C TRP A 114 -10.97 3.19 1.81
N LEU A 115 -10.26 3.18 0.68
CA LEU A 115 -10.80 2.82 -0.64
C LEU A 115 -11.29 1.37 -0.67
N ASP A 116 -10.53 0.44 -0.09
CA ASP A 116 -10.91 -0.98 -0.05
C ASP A 116 -12.22 -1.19 0.72
N ARG A 117 -12.42 -0.49 1.84
CA ARG A 117 -13.70 -0.51 2.58
C ARG A 117 -14.86 0.04 1.76
N ARG A 118 -14.61 1.10 0.97
CA ARG A 118 -15.63 1.76 0.13
C ARG A 118 -15.89 1.05 -1.20
N ARG A 119 -15.08 0.05 -1.57
CA ARG A 119 -15.20 -0.69 -2.82
C ARG A 119 -16.59 -1.27 -3.09
N ARG A 120 -17.32 -1.67 -2.05
CA ARG A 120 -18.70 -2.20 -2.17
C ARG A 120 -19.75 -1.15 -2.50
N GLU A 121 -19.47 0.11 -2.19
CA GLU A 121 -20.38 1.24 -2.43
C GLU A 121 -20.19 1.83 -3.84
N LEU A 122 -19.09 1.49 -4.50
CA LEU A 122 -18.73 1.97 -5.83
C LEU A 122 -19.36 1.12 -6.95
N PRO A 123 -19.61 1.70 -8.15
CA PRO A 123 -20.15 0.96 -9.27
C PRO A 123 -19.13 -0.10 -9.74
N ARG A 124 -19.62 -1.26 -10.19
CA ARG A 124 -18.75 -2.38 -10.59
C ARG A 124 -17.76 -2.01 -11.69
N LEU A 125 -18.15 -1.08 -12.56
CA LEU A 125 -17.32 -0.60 -13.67
C LEU A 125 -16.13 0.27 -13.21
N ALA A 126 -16.14 0.79 -11.98
CA ALA A 126 -15.04 1.56 -11.39
C ALA A 126 -13.93 0.69 -10.77
N ALA A 127 -14.14 -0.63 -10.66
CA ALA A 127 -13.18 -1.53 -10.01
C ALA A 127 -11.77 -1.48 -10.64
N PRO A 128 -11.58 -1.42 -11.97
CA PRO A 128 -10.26 -1.29 -12.57
C PRO A 128 -9.54 0.01 -12.18
N GLN A 129 -10.26 1.13 -12.08
CA GLN A 129 -9.69 2.43 -11.71
C GLN A 129 -9.27 2.44 -10.25
N VAL A 130 -10.10 1.89 -9.35
CA VAL A 130 -9.74 1.75 -7.94
C VAL A 130 -8.51 0.85 -7.78
N ASP A 131 -8.46 -0.29 -8.47
CA ASP A 131 -7.30 -1.19 -8.45
C ASP A 131 -6.02 -0.49 -8.95
N ALA A 132 -6.13 0.39 -9.97
CA ALA A 132 -5.02 1.18 -10.50
C ALA A 132 -4.53 2.26 -9.53
N ILE A 133 -5.47 2.94 -8.84
CA ILE A 133 -5.15 3.90 -7.77
C ILE A 133 -4.42 3.18 -6.63
N SER A 134 -4.98 2.07 -6.13
CA SER A 134 -4.33 1.21 -5.13
C SER A 134 -2.95 0.73 -5.58
N ALA A 135 -2.75 0.50 -6.89
CA ALA A 135 -1.45 0.16 -7.47
C ALA A 135 -0.40 1.28 -7.28
N LYS A 136 -0.81 2.53 -7.47
CA LYS A 136 0.05 3.70 -7.34
C LYS A 136 0.29 4.08 -5.88
N LEU A 137 -0.74 3.97 -5.03
CA LEU A 137 -0.66 4.32 -3.60
C LEU A 137 0.48 3.57 -2.87
N ALA A 138 0.68 2.27 -3.12
CA ALA A 138 1.77 1.55 -2.45
C ALA A 138 3.17 1.93 -2.96
N THR A 139 3.28 2.46 -4.19
CA THR A 139 4.54 3.03 -4.69
C THR A 139 4.78 4.38 -4.04
N LEU A 140 3.74 5.23 -4.00
CA LEU A 140 3.75 6.54 -3.37
C LEU A 140 4.04 6.49 -1.87
N GLU A 141 3.62 5.42 -1.16
CA GLU A 141 3.96 5.22 0.26
C GLU A 141 5.47 5.31 0.51
N THR A 142 6.28 4.67 -0.35
CA THR A 142 7.74 4.66 -0.18
C THR A 142 8.36 5.98 -0.64
N GLN A 143 7.86 6.57 -1.73
CA GLN A 143 8.35 7.85 -2.25
C GLN A 143 8.04 9.00 -1.27
N LEU A 144 6.83 9.05 -0.73
CA LEU A 144 6.41 10.10 0.20
C LEU A 144 7.09 9.97 1.57
N ALA A 145 7.49 8.76 1.97
CA ALA A 145 8.31 8.54 3.16
C ALA A 145 9.76 9.03 2.99
N ALA A 146 10.26 9.10 1.75
CA ALA A 146 11.58 9.65 1.43
C ALA A 146 11.53 11.17 1.14
N ALA A 147 10.39 11.66 0.64
CA ALA A 147 10.18 13.06 0.31
C ALA A 147 10.12 13.97 1.55
N SER A 148 10.54 15.22 1.38
CA SER A 148 10.45 16.23 2.44
C SER A 148 8.99 16.65 2.68
N PRO A 149 8.55 16.85 3.94
CA PRO A 149 7.22 17.40 4.24
C PRO A 149 6.96 18.80 3.64
N ALA A 150 8.03 19.54 3.31
CA ALA A 150 7.95 20.86 2.69
C ALA A 150 7.84 20.82 1.16
N ASP A 151 7.93 19.64 0.53
CA ASP A 151 7.83 19.50 -0.92
C ASP A 151 6.41 19.87 -1.41
N PRO A 152 6.26 20.84 -2.34
CA PRO A 152 4.98 21.21 -2.92
C PRO A 152 4.20 20.03 -3.53
N VAL A 153 4.89 19.09 -4.16
CA VAL A 153 4.27 17.90 -4.78
C VAL A 153 3.71 16.97 -3.70
N ALA A 154 4.45 16.78 -2.61
CA ALA A 154 4.01 16.00 -1.47
C ALA A 154 2.76 16.63 -0.80
N GLN A 155 2.70 17.95 -0.69
CA GLN A 155 1.55 18.67 -0.14
C GLN A 155 0.31 18.59 -1.03
N ASP A 156 0.47 18.71 -2.34
CA ASP A 156 -0.64 18.58 -3.28
C ASP A 156 -1.22 17.16 -3.28
N LEU A 157 -0.34 16.16 -3.28
CA LEU A 157 -0.73 14.76 -3.13
C LEU A 157 -1.50 14.53 -1.82
N GLN A 158 -1.08 15.16 -0.71
CA GLN A 158 -1.81 15.06 0.55
C GLN A 158 -3.23 15.63 0.46
N ARG A 159 -3.41 16.76 -0.23
CA ARG A 159 -4.74 17.33 -0.47
C ARG A 159 -5.59 16.45 -1.38
N LEU A 160 -4.99 15.89 -2.42
CA LEU A 160 -5.65 14.95 -3.33
C LEU A 160 -6.19 13.73 -2.58
N LEU A 161 -5.35 13.10 -1.77
CA LEU A 161 -5.69 11.87 -1.04
C LEU A 161 -6.57 12.12 0.19
N GLY A 162 -6.30 13.19 0.94
CA GLY A 162 -6.99 13.49 2.19
C GLY A 162 -8.32 14.22 2.01
N LYS A 163 -8.53 14.94 0.89
CA LYS A 163 -9.71 15.77 0.66
C LYS A 163 -10.42 15.44 -0.65
N HIS A 164 -9.74 15.55 -1.78
CA HIS A 164 -10.42 15.51 -3.09
C HIS A 164 -10.96 14.12 -3.45
N LEU A 165 -10.16 13.08 -3.29
CA LEU A 165 -10.59 11.71 -3.56
C LEU A 165 -11.72 11.27 -2.60
N PRO A 166 -11.64 11.49 -1.28
CA PRO A 166 -12.75 11.21 -0.37
C PRO A 166 -14.01 11.98 -0.72
N GLU A 167 -13.91 13.28 -1.01
CA GLU A 167 -15.04 14.14 -1.37
C GLU A 167 -15.75 13.63 -2.65
N LEU A 168 -15.00 13.17 -3.65
CA LEU A 168 -15.54 12.61 -4.88
C LEU A 168 -16.43 11.38 -4.61
N VAL A 169 -15.91 10.43 -3.83
CA VAL A 169 -16.63 9.20 -3.47
C VAL A 169 -17.82 9.52 -2.55
N GLU A 170 -17.66 10.40 -1.57
CA GLU A 170 -18.73 10.80 -0.66
C GLU A 170 -19.88 11.50 -1.39
N ARG A 171 -19.56 12.35 -2.37
CA ARG A 171 -20.58 13.01 -3.21
C ARG A 171 -21.38 11.98 -4.01
N TYR A 172 -20.71 10.94 -4.53
CA TYR A 172 -21.39 9.84 -5.22
C TYR A 172 -22.28 9.02 -4.27
N THR A 173 -21.77 8.65 -3.09
CA THR A 173 -22.51 7.81 -2.14
C THR A 173 -23.68 8.53 -1.49
N ARG A 174 -23.62 9.87 -1.35
CA ARG A 174 -24.70 10.72 -0.85
C ARG A 174 -25.97 10.64 -1.71
N VAL A 175 -25.83 10.42 -3.02
CA VAL A 175 -26.99 10.23 -3.91
C VAL A 175 -27.56 8.82 -3.68
N PRO A 176 -28.86 8.65 -3.38
CA PRO A 176 -29.47 7.33 -3.23
C PRO A 176 -29.32 6.46 -4.48
N ALA A 177 -29.11 5.14 -4.31
CA ALA A 177 -28.85 4.22 -5.42
C ALA A 177 -29.93 4.25 -6.52
N GLU A 178 -31.20 4.43 -6.16
CA GLU A 178 -32.32 4.51 -7.09
C GLU A 178 -32.27 5.75 -8.00
N GLN A 179 -31.69 6.84 -7.49
CA GLN A 179 -31.56 8.10 -8.23
C GLN A 179 -30.33 8.08 -9.14
N ARG A 180 -29.25 7.40 -8.75
CA ARG A 180 -28.01 7.33 -9.56
C ARG A 180 -28.24 6.80 -10.97
N ALA A 181 -29.16 5.85 -11.13
CA ALA A 181 -29.49 5.23 -12.42
C ALA A 181 -30.43 6.08 -13.29
N ARG A 182 -31.13 7.06 -12.71
CA ARG A 182 -32.15 7.87 -13.40
C ARG A 182 -31.73 9.32 -13.62
N THR A 183 -30.84 9.83 -12.79
CA THR A 183 -30.34 11.20 -12.89
C THR A 183 -29.23 11.26 -13.92
N LEU A 184 -29.48 12.08 -14.94
CA LEU A 184 -28.47 12.52 -15.90
C LEU A 184 -27.92 13.86 -15.40
N ASP A 185 -26.62 14.03 -15.52
CA ASP A 185 -25.91 15.28 -15.26
C ASP A 185 -26.24 16.32 -16.35
N ASP A 186 -25.82 17.56 -16.16
CA ASP A 186 -26.07 18.67 -17.11
C ASP A 186 -25.50 18.35 -18.52
N ASP A 187 -24.45 17.54 -18.58
CA ASP A 187 -23.81 17.04 -19.80
C ASP A 187 -24.50 15.80 -20.41
N GLY A 188 -25.64 15.34 -19.87
CA GLY A 188 -26.33 14.13 -20.30
C GLY A 188 -25.63 12.81 -19.92
N ARG A 189 -24.64 12.87 -19.03
CA ARG A 189 -23.88 11.71 -18.52
C ARG A 189 -24.53 11.15 -17.26
N THR A 190 -24.36 9.86 -16.99
CA THR A 190 -24.82 9.29 -15.71
C THR A 190 -23.84 9.61 -14.59
N ILE A 191 -24.34 9.71 -13.36
CA ILE A 191 -23.53 9.96 -12.16
C ILE A 191 -22.41 8.90 -12.00
N GLU A 192 -22.66 7.65 -12.42
CA GLU A 192 -21.64 6.59 -12.43
C GLU A 192 -20.49 6.89 -13.40
N THR A 193 -20.80 7.37 -14.61
CA THR A 193 -19.76 7.75 -15.59
C THR A 193 -18.94 8.93 -15.10
N THR A 194 -19.57 9.94 -14.50
CA THR A 194 -18.88 11.09 -13.91
C THR A 194 -17.92 10.67 -12.78
N LEU A 195 -18.33 9.72 -11.92
CA LEU A 195 -17.44 9.16 -10.91
C LEU A 195 -16.23 8.44 -11.53
N ILE A 196 -16.46 7.60 -12.54
CA ILE A 196 -15.38 6.85 -13.21
C ILE A 196 -14.38 7.80 -13.85
N ASP A 197 -14.86 8.85 -14.51
CA ASP A 197 -13.99 9.85 -15.13
C ASP A 197 -13.22 10.65 -14.07
N GLY A 198 -13.86 11.01 -12.95
CA GLY A 198 -13.17 11.61 -11.81
C GLY A 198 -12.06 10.71 -11.24
N LEU A 199 -12.31 9.41 -11.11
CA LEU A 199 -11.29 8.44 -10.66
C LEU A 199 -10.14 8.30 -11.67
N LYS A 200 -10.40 8.39 -12.98
CA LYS A 200 -9.33 8.43 -14.00
C LYS A 200 -8.46 9.68 -13.86
N VAL A 201 -9.06 10.83 -13.57
CA VAL A 201 -8.31 12.08 -13.34
C VAL A 201 -7.41 11.93 -12.11
N VAL A 202 -7.94 11.38 -11.01
CA VAL A 202 -7.13 11.10 -9.82
C VAL A 202 -5.99 10.14 -10.15
N ASP A 203 -6.26 9.05 -10.87
CA ASP A 203 -5.23 8.08 -11.28
C ASP A 203 -4.09 8.72 -12.08
N ALA A 204 -4.43 9.64 -12.99
CA ALA A 204 -3.47 10.39 -13.79
C ALA A 204 -2.68 11.43 -12.97
N GLU A 205 -3.31 12.09 -12.00
CA GLU A 205 -2.62 12.99 -11.08
C GLU A 205 -1.64 12.23 -10.18
N LEU A 206 -2.03 11.06 -9.67
CA LEU A 206 -1.14 10.20 -8.89
C LEU A 206 0.08 9.74 -9.68
N ALA A 207 -0.10 9.44 -10.97
CA ALA A 207 1.02 9.12 -11.87
C ALA A 207 1.97 10.32 -12.02
N ARG A 208 1.42 11.50 -12.32
CA ARG A 208 2.21 12.73 -12.47
C ARG A 208 2.97 13.10 -11.20
N ALA A 209 2.33 13.01 -10.04
CA ALA A 209 2.97 13.27 -8.75
C ALA A 209 4.09 12.25 -8.47
N SER A 210 3.86 10.95 -8.73
CA SER A 210 4.91 9.92 -8.61
C SER A 210 6.11 10.21 -9.51
N ASP A 211 5.88 10.60 -10.76
CA ASP A 211 6.95 10.91 -11.71
C ASP A 211 7.74 12.16 -11.30
N ALA A 212 7.06 13.18 -10.77
CA ALA A 212 7.68 14.40 -10.25
C ALA A 212 8.55 14.12 -9.01
N LEU A 213 8.05 13.32 -8.06
CA LEU A 213 8.83 12.88 -6.90
C LEU A 213 10.07 12.07 -7.33
N ALA A 214 9.90 11.15 -8.28
CA ALA A 214 11.01 10.37 -8.82
C ALA A 214 12.01 11.21 -9.63
N ALA A 215 11.59 12.31 -10.26
CA ALA A 215 12.48 13.24 -10.94
C ALA A 215 13.33 14.00 -9.92
N ALA A 216 12.73 14.53 -8.86
CA ALA A 216 13.45 15.23 -7.79
C ALA A 216 14.54 14.37 -7.14
N ASP A 217 14.23 13.10 -6.85
CA ASP A 217 15.21 12.14 -6.31
C ASP A 217 16.37 11.88 -7.29
N ARG A 218 16.08 11.78 -8.59
CA ARG A 218 17.12 11.60 -9.62
C ARG A 218 18.03 12.82 -9.73
N ASP A 219 17.46 14.02 -9.71
CA ASP A 219 18.22 15.26 -9.78
C ASP A 219 19.14 15.42 -8.57
N ALA A 220 18.66 15.07 -7.37
CA ALA A 220 19.48 15.06 -6.16
C ALA A 220 20.68 14.11 -6.28
N MET A 221 20.49 12.92 -6.84
CA MET A 221 21.58 11.95 -7.08
C MET A 221 22.61 12.47 -8.09
N VAL A 222 22.18 13.13 -9.17
CA VAL A 222 23.09 13.72 -10.15
C VAL A 222 23.94 14.82 -9.53
N VAL A 223 23.34 15.68 -8.70
CA VAL A 223 24.07 16.74 -7.97
C VAL A 223 25.11 16.14 -7.03
N HIS A 224 24.73 15.10 -6.26
CA HIS A 224 25.66 14.41 -5.37
C HIS A 224 26.83 13.77 -6.14
N GLY A 225 26.57 13.13 -7.28
CA GLY A 225 27.63 12.55 -8.12
C GLY A 225 28.65 13.60 -8.59
N LYS A 226 28.17 14.72 -9.14
CA LYS A 226 29.02 15.84 -9.57
C LYS A 226 29.83 16.44 -8.43
N PHE A 227 29.23 16.56 -7.24
CA PHE A 227 29.95 17.03 -6.05
C PHE A 227 31.10 16.10 -5.66
N LEU A 228 30.87 14.78 -5.67
CA LEU A 228 31.90 13.80 -5.36
C LEU A 228 33.04 13.83 -6.39
N GLU A 229 32.73 13.92 -7.67
CA GLU A 229 33.73 14.08 -8.73
C GLU A 229 34.57 15.35 -8.53
N SER A 230 33.94 16.50 -8.28
CA SER A 230 34.67 17.75 -8.04
C SER A 230 35.50 17.71 -6.76
N ARG A 231 35.03 17.04 -5.70
CA ARG A 231 35.66 17.04 -4.37
C ARG A 231 36.82 16.04 -4.28
N TYR A 232 36.77 14.94 -5.03
CA TYR A 232 37.70 13.80 -4.90
C TYR A 232 38.49 13.48 -6.17
N ASN A 233 37.98 13.80 -7.37
CA ASN A 233 38.73 13.66 -8.63
C ASN A 233 39.43 14.97 -9.06
N GLY A 234 39.20 16.06 -8.34
CA GLY A 234 39.82 17.37 -8.57
C GLY A 234 41.17 17.58 -7.89
N ASP A 235 41.74 16.58 -7.20
CA ASP A 235 43.07 16.70 -6.59
C ASP A 235 43.96 15.46 -6.85
N PRO A 236 44.69 15.45 -7.97
CA PRO A 236 45.84 14.57 -8.17
C PRO A 236 47.17 15.19 -7.71
N SER A 237 47.17 16.15 -6.77
CA SER A 237 48.43 16.80 -6.37
C SER A 237 48.46 17.27 -4.92
N VAL A 238 48.80 16.34 -4.01
CA VAL A 238 49.83 16.57 -2.97
C VAL A 238 50.69 15.33 -2.82
#